data_AF-A0A7L0IVL2-F1
#
_entry.id   AF-A0A7L0IVL2-F1
#
_cell.length_a   1.000
_cell.length_b   1.000
_cell.length_c   1.000
_cell.angle_alpha   90.00
_cell.angle_beta   90.00
_cell.angle_gamma   90.00
#
_symmetry.space_group_name_H-M   'P 1'
#
loop_
_entity.id
_entity.type
_entity.pdbx_description
1 polymer ?
#
loop_
_entity_poly.entity_id
_entity_poly.type
_entity_poly.pdbx_seq_one_letter_code
_entity_poly.pdbx_strand_id
1 'polypeptide(L)' 'MSVPFSTTSVRVPAGFQNLLEGLVREVLREQPGDVVAFAARHFQRLLEQREAGAVDPVAWGALLED' A
#
# COMPACT_ATOMS: atom_id res chain seq x y z
N MET A 1 -9.05 -19.64 28.51
CA MET A 1 -8.90 -19.41 27.06
C MET A 1 -9.63 -18.12 26.73
N SER A 2 -8.92 -17.13 26.19
CA SER A 2 -9.52 -15.83 25.83
C SER A 2 -10.27 -15.99 24.51
N VAL A 3 -11.56 -15.69 24.50
CA VAL A 3 -12.36 -15.62 23.28
C VAL A 3 -11.97 -14.35 22.52
N PRO A 4 -11.73 -14.39 21.19
CA PRO A 4 -11.50 -13.17 20.44
C PRO A 4 -12.82 -12.41 20.34
N PHE A 5 -12.95 -11.34 21.11
CA PHE A 5 -14.07 -10.41 21.00
C PHE A 5 -13.78 -9.41 19.89
N SER A 6 -14.24 -9.71 18.67
CA SER A 6 -14.68 -8.70 17.69
C SER A 6 -15.43 -9.40 16.55
N THR A 7 -16.73 -9.16 16.47
CA THR A 7 -17.61 -9.58 15.35
C THR A 7 -17.43 -8.70 14.10
N THR A 8 -16.34 -7.96 14.00
CA THR A 8 -16.13 -7.00 12.92
C THR A 8 -15.49 -7.72 11.75
N SER A 9 -16.23 -7.87 10.65
CA SER A 9 -15.77 -8.46 9.38
C SER A 9 -14.77 -7.58 8.62
N VAL A 10 -13.97 -6.77 9.32
CA VAL A 10 -12.96 -5.91 8.72
C VAL A 10 -11.72 -6.76 8.46
N ARG A 11 -11.58 -7.24 7.23
CA ARG A 11 -10.33 -7.80 6.72
C ARG A 11 -9.53 -6.73 5.99
N VAL A 12 -8.22 -6.78 6.17
CA VAL A 12 -7.29 -5.97 5.39
C VAL A 12 -7.40 -6.41 3.91
N PRO A 13 -7.58 -5.47 2.96
CA PRO A 13 -7.60 -5.82 1.54
C PRO A 13 -6.29 -6.42 1.07
N ALA A 14 -6.36 -7.35 0.12
CA ALA A 14 -5.18 -7.88 -0.55
C ALA A 14 -4.39 -6.75 -1.24
N GLY A 15 -3.07 -6.82 -1.19
CA GLY A 15 -2.11 -5.85 -1.70
C GLY A 15 -1.88 -4.65 -0.77
N PHE A 16 -2.64 -4.52 0.32
CA PHE A 16 -2.52 -3.37 1.22
C PHE A 16 -1.17 -3.31 1.93
N GLN A 17 -0.64 -4.45 2.38
CA GLN A 17 0.69 -4.50 2.99
C GLN A 17 1.76 -4.06 1.99
N ASN A 18 1.73 -4.60 0.77
CA ASN A 18 2.68 -4.24 -0.28
C ASN A 18 2.62 -2.74 -0.64
N LEU A 19 1.42 -2.17 -0.69
CA LEU A 19 1.22 -0.73 -0.90
C LEU A 19 1.89 0.12 0.18
N LEU A 20 1.75 -0.27 1.45
CA LEU A 20 2.39 0.41 2.58
C LEU A 20 3.92 0.24 2.56
N GLU A 21 4.41 -0.98 2.31
CA GLU A 21 5.85 -1.23 2.23
C GLU A 21 6.51 -0.44 1.10
N GLY A 22 5.85 -0.33 -0.05
CA GLY A 22 6.32 0.50 -1.17
C GLY A 22 6.48 1.97 -0.78
N LEU A 23 5.47 2.55 -0.12
CA LEU A 23 5.57 3.92 0.40
C LEU A 23 6.72 4.06 1.40
N VAL A 24 6.81 3.17 2.38
CA VAL A 24 7.82 3.25 3.44
C VAL A 24 9.24 3.16 2.86
N ARG A 25 9.47 2.28 1.87
CA ARG A 25 10.77 2.18 1.19
C ARG A 25 11.16 3.49 0.51
N GLU A 26 10.24 4.14 -0.20
CA GLU A 26 10.54 5.41 -0.86
C GLU A 26 10.71 6.56 0.13
N VAL A 27 9.98 6.57 1.26
CA VAL A 27 10.20 7.54 2.34
C VAL A 27 11.59 7.38 2.96
N LEU A 28 12.03 6.15 3.24
CA LEU A 28 13.37 5.89 3.77
C LEU A 28 14.47 6.27 2.77
N ARG A 29 14.19 6.15 1.47
CA ARG A 29 15.12 6.49 0.39
C ARG A 29 15.27 8.00 0.20
N GLU A 30 14.16 8.73 0.14
CA GLU A 30 14.16 10.17 -0.17
C GLU A 30 14.26 11.07 1.07
N GLN A 31 14.00 10.53 2.27
CA GLN A 31 13.99 11.25 3.55
C GLN A 31 13.27 12.63 3.47
N PRO A 32 12.00 12.67 3.03
CA PRO A 32 11.29 13.91 2.83
C PRO A 32 10.99 14.61 4.16
N GLY A 33 11.09 15.95 4.17
CA GLY A 33 10.68 16.76 5.33
C GLY A 33 9.16 16.75 5.60
N ASP A 34 8.36 16.54 4.55
CA ASP A 34 6.90 16.38 4.65
C ASP A 34 6.48 15.03 4.07
N VAL A 35 6.30 14.06 4.97
CA VAL A 35 5.93 12.68 4.64
C VAL A 35 4.50 12.59 4.07
N VAL A 36 3.58 13.44 4.53
CA VAL A 36 2.17 13.39 4.08
C VAL A 36 2.07 13.87 2.64
N ALA A 37 2.68 15.01 2.33
CA ALA A 37 2.74 15.52 0.96
C ALA A 37 3.53 14.59 0.03
N PHE A 38 4.56 13.89 0.55
CA PHE A 38 5.28 12.87 -0.20
C PHE A 38 4.38 11.67 -0.53
N ALA A 39 3.67 11.14 0.46
CA ALA A 39 2.78 9.99 0.28
C ALA A 39 1.66 10.27 -0.73
N ALA A 40 1.04 11.45 -0.67
CA ALA A 40 0.02 11.86 -1.63
C ALA A 40 0.56 11.84 -3.08
N ARG A 41 1.75 12.42 -3.30
CA ARG A 41 2.41 12.42 -4.62
C ARG A 41 2.84 11.02 -5.06
N HIS A 42 3.30 10.18 -4.13
CA HIS A 42 3.67 8.80 -4.41
C HIS A 42 2.46 7.98 -4.89
N PHE A 43 1.34 8.03 -4.16
CA PHE A 43 0.13 7.32 -4.56
C PHE A 43 -0.49 7.86 -5.85
N GLN A 44 -0.42 9.18 -6.09
CA GLN A 44 -0.88 9.75 -7.35
C GLN A 44 -0.07 9.21 -8.54
N ARG A 45 1.25 9.09 -8.41
CA ARG A 45 2.11 8.49 -9.44
C ARG A 45 1.76 7.02 -9.71
N LEU A 46 1.51 6.24 -8.65
CA LEU A 46 1.09 4.84 -8.81
C LEU A 46 -0.26 4.72 -9.53
N LEU A 47 -1.19 5.65 -9.26
CA LEU A 47 -2.47 5.70 -9.96
C LEU A 47 -2.29 6.02 -11.45
N GLU A 48 -1.51 7.05 -11.77
CA GLU A 48 -1.18 7.44 -13.16
C GLU A 48 -0.51 6.28 -13.92
N GLN A 49 0.41 5.54 -13.27
CA GLN A 49 1.05 4.36 -13.85
C GLN A 49 0.04 3.23 -14.14
N ARG A 50 -0.89 2.97 -13.21
CA ARG A 50 -1.96 2.00 -13.40
C ARG A 50 -2.86 2.39 -14.58
N GLU A 51 -3.23 3.66 -14.68
CA GLU A 51 -4.06 4.18 -15.79
C GLU A 51 -3.33 4.13 -17.14
N ALA A 52 -2.01 4.32 -17.14
CA ALA A 52 -1.17 4.17 -18.32
C ALA A 52 -0.94 2.71 -18.75
N GLY A 53 -1.49 1.73 -18.04
CA GLY A 53 -1.33 0.30 -18.32
C GLY A 53 0.03 -0.26 -17.92
N ALA A 54 0.78 0.44 -17.06
CA ALA A 54 1.99 -0.11 -16.48
C ALA A 54 1.67 -1.24 -15.47
N VAL A 55 2.67 -2.04 -15.15
CA VAL A 55 2.53 -3.10 -14.14
C VAL A 55 2.20 -2.46 -12.79
N ASP A 56 1.04 -2.79 -12.24
CA ASP A 56 0.64 -2.35 -10.91
C ASP A 56 1.31 -3.21 -9.84
N PRO A 57 2.28 -2.66 -9.07
CA PRO A 57 2.97 -3.43 -8.04
C PRO A 57 2.01 -3.91 -6.95
N VAL A 58 0.91 -3.19 -6.69
CA VAL A 58 -0.08 -3.55 -5.66
C VAL A 58 -0.87 -4.78 -6.09
N ALA A 59 -1.31 -4.82 -7.35
CA ALA A 59 -1.99 -5.98 -7.91
C ALA A 59 -1.09 -7.22 -7.95
N TRP A 60 0.20 -7.03 -8.25
CA TRP A 60 1.18 -8.12 -8.20
C TRP A 60 1.42 -8.63 -6.79
N GLY A 61 1.55 -7.74 -5.81
CA GLY A 61 1.65 -8.11 -4.40
C GLY A 61 0.41 -8.85 -3.91
N ALA A 62 -0.79 -8.40 -4.29
CA ALA A 62 -2.06 -9.06 -3.94
C ALA A 62 -2.15 -10.49 -4.50
N LEU A 63 -1.61 -10.75 -5.68
CA LEU A 63 -1.57 -12.09 -6.28
C LEU A 63 -0.68 -13.08 -5.50
N LEU A 64 0.34 -12.57 -4.80
CA LEU A 64 1.30 -13.39 -4.04
C LEU A 64 0.84 -13.69 -2.60
N GLU A 65 -0.24 -13.04 -2.14
CA GLU A 65 -0.81 -13.23 -0.80
C GLU A 65 -1.80 -14.40 -0.71
N ASP A 66 -2.18 -15.01 -1.85
CA ASP A 66 -3.09 -16.17 -1.96
C ASP A 66 -2.36 -17.53 -1.96
#